data_AF-A0A960UE43-F1
#
_entry.id   AF-A0A960UE43-F1
#
_cell.length_a   1.000
_cell.length_b   1.000
_cell.length_c   1.000
_cell.angle_alpha   90.00
_cell.angle_beta   90.00
_cell.angle_gamma   90.00
#
_symmetry.space_group_name_H-M   'P 1'
#
loop_
_entity.id
_entity.type
_entity.pdbx_description
1 polymer ?
#
loop_
_entity_poly.entity_id
_entity_poly.type
_entity_poly.pdbx_seq_one_letter_code
_entity_poly.pdbx_strand_id
1 'polypeptide(L)'
;LMGDGARLQRALVNFMLDLHREAGFTEVSPPLLVNSDTATGTGQLPKSAEQMYHCEIDDLWLLPTAEVPVTNIYRDELLEADDLPRRLVAYTPCFRREAGAHGKDTRGLLRVHQFDKVELVKFVAPETSYDELESLLAQAEKVLQTLELPYRVLVLATGDLSFAAAKCYDIEIWSAGVGRWLEVSSVSNFEDFQARRANIRFRPAPGEKPQFVHTLNGSGTALARLMAALLENGQTPTGKVRLPEALRPYLGGQEYLQR
;
A
#
# COMPACT_ATOMS: atom_id res chain seq x y z
N LEU A 1 8.28 16.73 8.28
CA LEU A 1 7.43 17.72 7.58
C LEU A 1 6.99 18.80 8.57
N MET A 2 6.72 20.02 8.13
CA MET A 2 6.22 21.13 8.97
C MET A 2 5.15 21.93 8.22
N GLY A 3 4.28 22.64 8.95
CA GLY A 3 3.28 23.55 8.38
C GLY A 3 2.40 22.90 7.32
N ASP A 4 2.24 23.59 6.18
CA ASP A 4 1.43 23.12 5.07
C ASP A 4 1.92 21.81 4.44
N GLY A 5 3.21 21.48 4.55
CA GLY A 5 3.71 20.18 4.11
C GLY A 5 3.15 19.02 4.95
N ALA A 6 3.04 19.20 6.27
CA ALA A 6 2.41 18.21 7.14
C ALA A 6 0.88 18.15 6.92
N ARG A 7 0.26 19.31 6.67
CA ARG A 7 -1.17 19.40 6.35
C ARG A 7 -1.50 18.71 5.02
N LEU A 8 -0.67 18.90 3.98
CA LEU A 8 -0.78 18.21 2.70
C LEU A 8 -0.69 16.70 2.86
N GLN A 9 0.27 16.21 3.65
CA GLN A 9 0.39 14.77 3.91
C GLN A 9 -0.90 14.21 4.50
N ARG A 10 -1.45 14.86 5.54
CA ARG A 10 -2.73 14.44 6.13
C ARG A 10 -3.90 14.55 5.15
N ALA A 11 -3.93 15.58 4.32
CA ALA A 11 -4.96 15.74 3.29
C ALA A 11 -4.92 14.59 2.27
N LEU A 12 -3.73 14.16 1.85
CA LEU A 12 -3.55 13.01 0.97
C LEU A 12 -4.02 11.71 1.62
N VAL A 13 -3.69 11.47 2.89
CA VAL A 13 -4.19 10.29 3.64
C VAL A 13 -5.71 10.27 3.63
N ASN A 14 -6.35 11.36 4.07
CA ASN A 14 -7.81 11.43 4.16
C ASN A 14 -8.47 11.25 2.79
N PHE A 15 -7.96 11.94 1.77
CA PHE A 15 -8.43 11.79 0.39
C PHE A 15 -8.39 10.33 -0.08
N MET A 16 -7.27 9.63 0.14
CA MET A 16 -7.13 8.24 -0.28
C MET A 16 -8.05 7.31 0.52
N LEU A 17 -8.16 7.49 1.84
CA LEU A 17 -9.07 6.70 2.67
C LEU A 17 -10.53 6.88 2.22
N ASP A 18 -10.99 8.12 2.02
CA ASP A 18 -12.35 8.40 1.58
C ASP A 18 -12.63 7.86 0.18
N LEU A 19 -11.68 8.02 -0.76
CA LEU A 19 -11.78 7.44 -2.11
C LEU A 19 -12.01 5.92 -2.08
N HIS A 20 -11.25 5.21 -1.25
CA HIS A 20 -11.35 3.74 -1.18
C HIS A 20 -12.59 3.29 -0.40
N ARG A 21 -13.02 4.04 0.61
CA ARG A 21 -14.29 3.78 1.32
C ARG A 21 -15.49 3.94 0.41
N GLU A 22 -15.51 4.97 -0.44
CA GLU A 22 -16.53 5.15 -1.47
C GLU A 22 -16.55 3.98 -2.48
N ALA A 23 -15.39 3.34 -2.72
CA ALA A 23 -15.26 2.12 -3.51
C ALA A 23 -15.63 0.82 -2.76
N GLY A 24 -16.12 0.92 -1.52
CA GLY A 24 -16.59 -0.22 -0.73
C GLY A 24 -15.52 -0.94 0.10
N PHE A 25 -14.36 -0.32 0.32
CA PHE A 25 -13.38 -0.85 1.26
C PHE A 25 -13.78 -0.50 2.70
N THR A 26 -13.59 -1.46 3.60
CA THR A 26 -13.74 -1.25 5.05
C THR A 26 -12.45 -0.67 5.60
N GLU A 27 -12.52 0.50 6.24
CA GLU A 27 -11.35 1.11 6.87
C GLU A 27 -10.95 0.38 8.16
N VAL A 28 -9.66 0.13 8.31
CA VAL A 28 -9.07 -0.54 9.47
C VAL A 28 -7.89 0.27 10.00
N SER A 29 -7.78 0.36 11.33
CA SER A 29 -6.61 0.92 12.02
C SER A 29 -5.85 -0.22 12.73
N PRO A 30 -4.83 -0.82 12.08
CA PRO A 30 -4.12 -1.97 12.63
C PRO A 30 -3.00 -1.57 13.63
N PRO A 31 -2.53 -2.49 14.49
CA PRO A 31 -1.34 -2.29 15.32
C PRO A 31 -0.09 -2.02 14.48
N LEU A 32 0.83 -1.19 15.00
CA LEU A 32 2.10 -0.87 14.35
C LEU A 32 3.23 -1.86 14.66
N LEU A 33 3.10 -2.54 15.80
CA LEU A 33 3.98 -3.60 16.27
C LEU A 33 3.27 -4.94 16.09
N VAL A 34 3.93 -5.90 15.46
CA VAL A 34 3.39 -7.22 15.17
C VAL A 34 4.31 -8.31 15.69
N ASN A 35 3.75 -9.45 16.11
CA ASN A 35 4.54 -10.60 16.51
C ASN A 35 5.16 -11.33 15.31
N SER A 36 6.12 -12.21 15.59
CA SER A 36 6.85 -13.01 14.60
C SER A 36 5.94 -13.87 13.70
N ASP A 37 4.85 -14.41 14.24
CA ASP A 37 3.88 -15.18 13.46
C ASP A 37 3.19 -14.33 12.39
N THR A 38 2.91 -13.07 12.69
CA THR A 38 2.34 -12.10 11.73
C THR A 38 3.28 -11.80 10.59
N ALA A 39 4.53 -11.49 10.90
CA ALA A 39 5.52 -11.26 9.86
C ALA A 39 5.85 -12.53 9.06
N THR A 40 5.67 -13.72 9.65
CA THR A 40 5.81 -15.00 8.95
C THR A 40 4.64 -15.28 8.00
N GLY A 41 3.41 -14.94 8.40
CA GLY A 41 2.18 -15.13 7.63
C GLY A 41 2.24 -14.45 6.26
N THR A 42 2.70 -13.20 6.22
CA THR A 42 2.83 -12.41 4.97
C THR A 42 4.19 -12.58 4.28
N GLY A 43 5.07 -13.42 4.82
CA GLY A 43 6.32 -13.83 4.16
C GLY A 43 7.52 -12.90 4.36
N GLN A 44 7.43 -11.90 5.24
CA GLN A 44 8.59 -11.10 5.62
C GLN A 44 9.58 -11.93 6.42
N LEU A 45 9.12 -12.78 7.34
CA LEU A 45 9.97 -13.72 8.05
C LEU A 45 9.99 -15.11 7.40
N PRO A 46 11.15 -15.80 7.39
CA PRO A 46 12.45 -15.35 7.92
C PRO A 46 13.28 -14.50 6.94
N LYS A 47 12.92 -14.47 5.65
CA LYS A 47 13.78 -14.00 4.55
C LYS A 47 14.19 -12.52 4.64
N SER A 48 13.31 -11.66 5.13
CA SER A 48 13.46 -10.20 5.16
C SER A 48 13.60 -9.65 6.58
N ALA A 49 14.00 -10.48 7.56
CA ALA A 49 14.23 -10.06 8.95
C ALA A 49 15.18 -8.85 9.04
N GLU A 50 16.24 -8.83 8.24
CA GLU A 50 17.22 -7.75 8.20
C GLU A 50 16.66 -6.41 7.70
N GLN A 51 15.51 -6.42 7.02
CA GLN A 51 14.84 -5.23 6.49
C GLN A 51 13.81 -4.64 7.46
N MET A 52 13.45 -5.37 8.52
CA MET A 52 12.49 -4.96 9.54
C MET A 52 13.21 -4.48 10.81
N TYR A 53 12.58 -3.55 11.53
CA TYR A 53 13.04 -3.18 12.87
C TYR A 53 12.44 -4.15 13.90
N HIS A 54 13.28 -4.66 14.81
CA HIS A 54 12.93 -5.63 15.85
C HIS A 54 13.09 -5.03 17.24
N CYS A 55 12.05 -5.16 18.06
CA CYS A 55 12.05 -4.89 19.48
C CYS A 55 12.39 -6.20 20.21
N GLU A 56 13.68 -6.47 20.40
CA GLU A 56 14.20 -7.78 20.84
C GLU A 56 13.61 -8.28 22.16
N ILE A 57 13.36 -7.39 23.12
CA ILE A 57 12.88 -7.76 24.47
C ILE A 57 11.46 -8.34 24.41
N ASP A 58 10.60 -7.79 23.57
CA ASP A 58 9.18 -8.13 23.49
C ASP A 58 8.87 -9.10 22.34
N ASP A 59 9.86 -9.44 21.52
CA ASP A 59 9.73 -10.13 20.23
C ASP A 59 8.64 -9.52 19.32
N LEU A 60 8.68 -8.20 19.20
CA LEU A 60 7.78 -7.43 18.33
C LEU A 60 8.53 -6.77 17.20
N TRP A 61 7.87 -6.64 16.06
CA TRP A 61 8.43 -6.09 14.84
C TRP A 61 7.64 -4.86 14.41
N LEU A 62 8.31 -3.77 14.05
CA LEU A 62 7.63 -2.64 13.42
C LEU A 62 7.23 -3.04 12.00
N LEU A 63 5.97 -2.76 11.63
CA LEU A 63 5.46 -3.14 10.31
C LEU A 63 6.15 -2.37 9.17
N PRO A 64 6.55 -3.05 8.08
CA PRO A 64 7.06 -2.41 6.87
C PRO A 64 5.95 -1.97 5.90
N THR A 65 4.70 -2.36 6.19
CA THR A 65 3.47 -2.09 5.42
C THR A 65 2.25 -2.53 6.23
N ALA A 66 1.11 -1.85 6.07
CA ALA A 66 -0.15 -2.26 6.72
C ALA A 66 -0.66 -3.64 6.22
N GLU A 67 -0.20 -4.11 5.07
CA GLU A 67 -0.46 -5.48 4.57
C GLU A 67 -0.15 -6.53 5.65
N VAL A 68 0.96 -6.39 6.38
CA VAL A 68 1.39 -7.36 7.39
C VAL A 68 0.32 -7.62 8.44
N PRO A 69 -0.15 -6.62 9.23
CA PRO A 69 -1.22 -6.86 10.17
C PRO A 69 -2.59 -7.07 9.51
N VAL A 70 -2.91 -6.37 8.41
CA VAL A 70 -4.26 -6.42 7.81
C VAL A 70 -4.56 -7.80 7.20
N THR A 71 -3.60 -8.41 6.50
CA THR A 71 -3.76 -9.78 5.97
C THR A 71 -3.97 -10.79 7.11
N ASN A 72 -3.35 -10.55 8.27
CA ASN A 72 -3.40 -11.45 9.42
C ASN A 72 -4.59 -11.23 10.36
N ILE A 73 -5.49 -10.27 10.10
CA ILE A 73 -6.71 -10.08 10.91
C ILE A 73 -7.54 -11.36 10.98
N TYR A 74 -7.57 -12.12 9.88
CA TYR A 74 -8.31 -13.38 9.77
C TYR A 74 -7.40 -14.62 9.90
N ARG A 75 -6.23 -14.51 10.56
CA ARG A 75 -5.36 -15.68 10.81
C ARG A 75 -6.16 -16.77 11.54
N ASP A 76 -5.99 -18.00 11.10
CA ASP A 76 -6.64 -19.19 11.67
C ASP A 76 -8.18 -19.18 11.58
N GLU A 77 -8.75 -18.25 10.81
CA GLU A 77 -10.19 -18.18 10.61
C GLU A 77 -10.68 -19.04 9.42
N LEU A 78 -11.95 -19.42 9.52
CA LEU A 78 -12.72 -20.01 8.44
C LEU A 78 -13.84 -19.04 8.06
N LEU A 79 -13.66 -18.33 6.94
CA LEU A 79 -14.63 -17.40 6.38
C LEU A 79 -15.77 -18.13 5.67
N GLU A 80 -16.94 -17.49 5.55
CA GLU A 80 -18.03 -18.00 4.72
C GLU A 80 -17.90 -17.45 3.29
N ALA A 81 -18.38 -18.17 2.28
CA ALA A 81 -18.27 -17.72 0.87
C ALA A 81 -18.94 -16.35 0.63
N ASP A 82 -20.08 -16.10 1.28
CA ASP A 82 -20.85 -14.86 1.15
C ASP A 82 -20.12 -13.63 1.73
N ASP A 83 -19.06 -13.85 2.51
CA ASP A 83 -18.21 -12.78 3.02
C ASP A 83 -17.17 -12.29 2.00
N LEU A 84 -16.96 -13.05 0.92
CA LEU A 84 -15.96 -12.74 -0.11
C LEU A 84 -16.59 -11.96 -1.28
N PRO A 85 -15.89 -10.96 -1.84
CA PRO A 85 -14.56 -10.50 -1.44
C PRO A 85 -14.61 -9.59 -0.20
N ARG A 86 -13.72 -9.84 0.78
CA ARG A 86 -13.43 -8.86 1.85
C ARG A 86 -12.46 -7.82 1.30
N ARG A 87 -12.80 -6.54 1.42
CA ARG A 87 -11.99 -5.40 0.93
C ARG A 87 -11.65 -4.49 2.10
N LEU A 88 -10.37 -4.36 2.43
CA LEU A 88 -9.88 -3.60 3.58
C LEU A 88 -8.93 -2.49 3.13
N VAL A 89 -9.06 -1.31 3.71
CA VAL A 89 -8.13 -0.19 3.52
C VAL A 89 -7.55 0.24 4.87
N ALA A 90 -6.26 0.52 4.92
CA ALA A 90 -5.61 0.97 6.15
C ALA A 90 -4.55 2.02 5.87
N TYR A 91 -4.53 3.07 6.68
CA TYR A 91 -3.41 4.00 6.76
C TYR A 91 -2.47 3.59 7.91
N THR A 92 -1.17 3.50 7.62
CA THR A 92 -0.14 3.37 8.67
C THR A 92 1.16 4.11 8.32
N PRO A 93 1.92 4.57 9.33
CA PRO A 93 3.35 4.77 9.17
C PRO A 93 4.02 3.39 8.99
N CYS A 94 4.90 3.29 8.00
CA CYS A 94 5.63 2.09 7.61
C CYS A 94 7.12 2.27 7.92
N PHE A 95 7.76 1.22 8.45
CA PHE A 95 9.14 1.24 8.91
C PHE A 95 10.00 0.24 8.13
N ARG A 96 11.07 0.72 7.49
CA ARG A 96 12.01 -0.13 6.73
C ARG A 96 13.45 0.24 7.06
N ARG A 97 14.30 -0.76 7.30
CA ARG A 97 15.73 -0.52 7.57
C ARG A 97 16.50 -0.05 6.36
N GLU A 98 15.98 -0.27 5.15
CA GLU A 98 16.65 0.09 3.88
C GLU A 98 18.09 -0.45 3.83
N ALA A 99 18.31 -1.63 4.42
CA ALA A 99 19.63 -2.23 4.52
C ALA A 99 20.12 -2.62 3.12
N GLY A 100 21.34 -2.20 2.77
CA GLY A 100 21.92 -2.39 1.44
C GLY A 100 21.66 -1.24 0.45
N ALA A 101 20.88 -0.20 0.81
CA ALA A 101 20.60 0.95 -0.05
C ALA A 101 21.52 2.18 0.20
N HIS A 102 22.69 1.99 0.82
CA HIS A 102 23.57 3.08 1.25
C HIS A 102 23.87 4.08 0.12
N GLY A 103 23.44 5.33 0.32
CA GLY A 103 23.72 6.46 -0.58
C GLY A 103 22.81 6.58 -1.81
N LYS A 104 21.89 5.64 -2.05
CA LYS A 104 20.97 5.70 -3.21
C LYS A 104 19.66 6.39 -2.82
N ASP A 105 19.32 7.46 -3.55
CA ASP A 105 18.05 8.21 -3.42
C ASP A 105 17.76 8.76 -2.00
N THR A 106 18.80 9.05 -1.22
CA THR A 106 18.69 9.49 0.19
C THR A 106 18.32 10.97 0.36
N ARG A 107 18.31 11.76 -0.72
CA ARG A 107 17.95 13.17 -0.67
C ARG A 107 16.43 13.33 -0.76
N GLY A 108 15.84 14.04 0.20
CA GLY A 108 14.41 14.34 0.21
C GLY A 108 13.56 13.20 0.75
N LEU A 109 12.42 12.92 0.10
CA LEU A 109 11.42 11.95 0.54
C LEU A 109 11.46 10.61 -0.22
N LEU A 110 12.44 10.40 -1.11
CA LEU A 110 12.40 9.28 -2.06
C LEU A 110 12.68 7.92 -1.42
N ARG A 111 13.58 7.89 -0.43
CA ARG A 111 13.94 6.71 0.36
C ARG A 111 14.22 7.14 1.80
N VAL A 112 13.40 6.65 2.73
CA VAL A 112 13.42 7.03 4.14
C VAL A 112 13.07 5.81 5.00
N HIS A 113 13.49 5.82 6.27
CA HIS A 113 13.21 4.71 7.19
C HIS A 113 11.75 4.65 7.64
N GLN A 114 11.08 5.80 7.69
CA GLN A 114 9.67 5.91 8.01
C GLN A 114 8.96 6.68 6.91
N PHE A 115 7.89 6.11 6.38
CA PHE A 115 7.02 6.76 5.41
C PHE A 115 5.57 6.37 5.64
N ASP A 116 4.65 7.22 5.20
CA ASP A 116 3.22 6.97 5.30
C ASP A 116 2.69 6.24 4.07
N LYS A 117 1.73 5.33 4.27
CA LYS A 117 1.08 4.60 3.18
C LYS A 117 -0.38 4.32 3.48
N VAL A 118 -1.21 4.40 2.44
CA VAL A 118 -2.56 3.82 2.44
C VAL A 118 -2.48 2.50 1.68
N GLU A 119 -2.78 1.40 2.36
CA GLU A 119 -2.74 0.05 1.83
C GLU A 119 -4.15 -0.46 1.55
N LEU A 120 -4.28 -1.18 0.45
CA LEU A 120 -5.48 -1.94 0.08
C LEU A 120 -5.18 -3.43 0.20
N VAL A 121 -6.09 -4.18 0.83
CA VAL A 121 -5.98 -5.63 0.97
C VAL A 121 -7.31 -6.27 0.58
N LYS A 122 -7.25 -7.37 -0.17
CA LYS A 122 -8.42 -8.18 -0.50
C LYS A 122 -8.22 -9.64 -0.13
N PHE A 123 -9.30 -10.25 0.35
CA PHE A 123 -9.44 -11.71 0.48
C PHE A 123 -10.54 -12.15 -0.45
N VAL A 124 -10.25 -13.10 -1.32
CA VAL A 124 -11.13 -13.45 -2.44
C VAL A 124 -11.14 -14.96 -2.66
N ALA A 125 -12.17 -15.44 -3.35
CA ALA A 125 -12.20 -16.82 -3.79
C ALA A 125 -11.11 -17.05 -4.87
N PRO A 126 -10.46 -18.23 -4.94
CA PRO A 126 -9.38 -18.50 -5.88
C PRO A 126 -9.73 -18.19 -7.35
N GLU A 127 -10.94 -18.53 -7.77
CA GLU A 127 -11.45 -18.38 -9.12
C GLU A 127 -11.58 -16.92 -9.58
N THR A 128 -11.71 -15.97 -8.66
CA THR A 128 -11.85 -14.54 -8.98
C THR A 128 -10.56 -13.74 -8.76
N SER A 129 -9.47 -14.36 -8.29
CA SER A 129 -8.33 -13.59 -7.78
C SER A 129 -7.64 -12.73 -8.83
N TYR A 130 -7.56 -13.19 -10.07
CA TYR A 130 -6.91 -12.42 -11.13
C TYR A 130 -7.79 -11.28 -11.64
N ASP A 131 -9.11 -11.44 -11.65
CA ASP A 131 -10.03 -10.33 -11.96
C ASP A 131 -10.01 -9.28 -10.82
N GLU A 132 -9.94 -9.75 -9.58
CA GLU A 132 -9.82 -8.88 -8.40
C GLU A 132 -8.47 -8.15 -8.34
N LEU A 133 -7.41 -8.70 -8.96
CA LEU A 133 -6.12 -8.03 -9.17
C LEU A 133 -6.26 -6.85 -10.12
N GLU A 134 -6.91 -7.03 -11.27
CA GLU A 134 -7.14 -5.94 -12.23
C GLU A 134 -8.03 -4.84 -11.60
N SER A 135 -9.05 -5.25 -10.83
CA SER A 135 -9.86 -4.33 -10.02
C SER A 135 -9.03 -3.56 -9.00
N LEU A 136 -8.08 -4.22 -8.31
CA LEU A 136 -7.24 -3.61 -7.30
C LEU A 136 -6.23 -2.63 -7.91
N LEU A 137 -5.66 -2.98 -9.07
CA LEU A 137 -4.81 -2.10 -9.87
C LEU A 137 -5.57 -0.81 -10.24
N ALA A 138 -6.79 -0.94 -10.77
CA ALA A 138 -7.61 0.20 -11.15
C ALA A 138 -7.92 1.12 -9.96
N GLN A 139 -8.10 0.58 -8.74
CA GLN A 139 -8.29 1.39 -7.53
C GLN A 139 -7.02 2.15 -7.14
N ALA A 140 -5.84 1.54 -7.26
CA ALA A 140 -4.58 2.25 -7.03
C ALA A 140 -4.32 3.34 -8.08
N GLU A 141 -4.60 3.07 -9.36
CA GLU A 141 -4.51 4.07 -10.44
C GLU A 141 -5.47 5.25 -10.24
N LYS A 142 -6.66 5.00 -9.70
CA LYS A 142 -7.69 6.02 -9.48
C LYS A 142 -7.18 7.20 -8.66
N VAL A 143 -6.31 6.94 -7.68
CA VAL A 143 -5.64 7.99 -6.88
C VAL A 143 -4.87 8.95 -7.78
N LEU A 144 -4.05 8.42 -8.68
CA LEU A 144 -3.20 9.23 -9.58
C LEU A 144 -4.02 9.93 -10.65
N GLN A 145 -5.04 9.26 -11.19
CA GLN A 145 -5.97 9.84 -12.17
C GLN A 145 -6.73 11.03 -11.58
N THR A 146 -7.28 10.88 -10.36
CA THR A 146 -8.04 11.94 -9.68
C THR A 146 -7.14 13.10 -9.23
N LEU A 147 -5.87 12.84 -8.96
CA LEU A 147 -4.87 13.88 -8.69
C LEU A 147 -4.23 14.48 -9.96
N GLU A 148 -4.62 14.00 -11.15
CA GLU A 148 -4.09 14.41 -12.46
C GLU A 148 -2.55 14.25 -12.57
N LEU A 149 -2.00 13.19 -11.97
CA LEU A 149 -0.57 12.93 -11.97
C LEU A 149 -0.21 11.91 -13.07
N PRO A 150 0.76 12.22 -13.95
CA PRO A 150 1.18 11.30 -14.99
C PRO A 150 1.87 10.07 -14.39
N TYR A 151 1.46 8.90 -14.86
CA TYR A 151 1.96 7.61 -14.39
C TYR A 151 2.05 6.60 -15.55
N ARG A 152 2.74 5.49 -15.30
CA ARG A 152 2.74 4.28 -16.14
C ARG A 152 2.58 3.04 -15.28
N VAL A 153 2.08 1.96 -15.88
CA VAL A 153 1.95 0.65 -15.24
C VAL A 153 2.90 -0.33 -15.89
N LEU A 154 3.61 -1.10 -15.07
CA LEU A 154 4.52 -2.17 -15.49
C LEU A 154 4.01 -3.50 -14.95
N VAL A 155 4.05 -4.55 -15.78
CA VAL A 155 3.97 -5.93 -15.30
C VAL A 155 5.39 -6.37 -14.95
N LEU A 156 5.61 -6.86 -13.73
CA LEU A 156 6.94 -7.29 -13.32
C LEU A 156 7.35 -8.61 -13.96
N ALA A 157 8.62 -8.69 -14.38
CA ALA A 157 9.23 -9.92 -14.84
C ALA A 157 9.49 -10.85 -13.64
N THR A 158 9.66 -12.15 -13.90
CA THR A 158 9.83 -13.17 -12.85
C THR A 158 11.01 -12.90 -11.90
N GLY A 159 12.09 -12.29 -12.41
CA GLY A 159 13.26 -11.93 -11.60
C GLY A 159 13.06 -10.75 -10.64
N ASP A 160 12.04 -9.93 -10.89
CA ASP A 160 11.73 -8.72 -10.10
C ASP A 160 10.54 -8.94 -9.15
N LEU A 161 9.90 -10.12 -9.20
CA LEU A 161 8.79 -10.44 -8.29
C LEU A 161 9.28 -10.57 -6.84
N SER A 162 8.44 -10.09 -5.92
CA SER A 162 8.65 -10.31 -4.49
C SER A 162 8.53 -11.80 -4.15
N PHE A 163 9.07 -12.19 -2.99
CA PHE A 163 9.09 -13.60 -2.57
C PHE A 163 7.69 -14.25 -2.51
N ALA A 164 6.65 -13.48 -2.18
CA ALA A 164 5.31 -13.99 -1.99
C ALA A 164 4.43 -13.88 -3.25
N ALA A 165 4.73 -12.96 -4.17
CA ALA A 165 3.83 -12.59 -5.26
C ALA A 165 3.84 -13.62 -6.41
N ALA A 166 2.65 -13.99 -6.88
CA ALA A 166 2.47 -14.81 -8.08
C ALA A 166 2.43 -13.94 -9.35
N LYS A 167 1.79 -12.76 -9.27
CA LYS A 167 1.77 -11.72 -10.31
C LYS A 167 1.75 -10.35 -9.64
N CYS A 168 2.50 -9.40 -10.21
CA CYS A 168 2.60 -8.05 -9.67
C CYS A 168 2.60 -6.99 -10.78
N TYR A 169 1.91 -5.89 -10.51
CA TYR A 169 1.98 -4.65 -11.25
C TYR A 169 2.66 -3.58 -10.40
N ASP A 170 3.61 -2.86 -10.98
CA ASP A 170 4.13 -1.63 -10.39
C ASP A 170 3.53 -0.43 -11.11
N ILE A 171 3.08 0.56 -10.34
CA ILE A 171 2.66 1.86 -10.85
C ILE A 171 3.79 2.83 -10.57
N GLU A 172 4.30 3.47 -11.62
CA GLU A 172 5.34 4.48 -11.49
C GLU A 172 4.81 5.86 -11.83
N ILE A 173 5.07 6.83 -10.94
CA ILE A 173 4.69 8.22 -11.08
C ILE A 173 5.85 9.03 -11.67
N TRP A 174 5.56 9.99 -12.56
CA TRP A 174 6.59 10.88 -13.07
C TRP A 174 6.99 11.91 -12.02
N SER A 175 8.29 12.02 -11.76
CA SER A 175 8.88 12.99 -10.82
C SER A 175 9.65 14.03 -11.62
N ALA A 176 9.05 15.19 -11.88
CA ALA A 176 9.63 16.21 -12.75
C ALA A 176 10.94 16.81 -12.21
N GLY A 177 11.07 16.94 -10.89
CA GLY A 177 12.28 17.46 -10.24
C GLY A 177 13.43 16.46 -10.25
N VAL A 178 13.11 15.16 -10.25
CA VAL A 178 14.11 14.08 -10.36
C VAL A 178 14.40 13.71 -11.82
N GLY A 179 13.45 13.94 -12.72
CA GLY A 179 13.55 13.65 -14.16
C GLY A 179 13.38 12.17 -14.52
N ARG A 180 12.60 11.40 -13.75
CA ARG A 180 12.34 9.98 -14.00
C ARG A 180 11.02 9.48 -13.42
N TRP A 181 10.63 8.28 -13.83
CA TRP A 181 9.57 7.50 -13.21
C TRP A 181 10.02 6.93 -11.86
N LEU A 182 9.16 7.00 -10.85
CA LEU A 182 9.37 6.47 -9.52
C LEU A 182 8.20 5.56 -9.16
N GLU A 183 8.46 4.31 -8.77
CA GLU A 183 7.43 3.40 -8.26
C GLU A 183 6.68 4.05 -7.08
N VAL A 184 5.36 4.17 -7.16
CA VAL A 184 4.50 4.75 -6.10
C VAL A 184 3.51 3.73 -5.55
N SER A 185 3.31 2.65 -6.29
CA SER A 185 2.52 1.51 -5.87
C SER A 185 3.05 0.22 -6.45
N SER A 186 2.89 -0.85 -5.68
CA SER A 186 3.07 -2.23 -6.10
C SER A 186 1.79 -2.99 -5.73
N VAL A 187 1.20 -3.69 -6.69
CA VAL A 187 -0.11 -4.35 -6.60
C VAL A 187 0.06 -5.82 -6.96
N SER A 188 -0.14 -6.71 -5.99
CA SER A 188 0.20 -8.12 -6.11
C SER A 188 -1.00 -9.04 -5.85
N ASN A 189 -1.03 -10.14 -6.60
CA ASN A 189 -1.79 -11.34 -6.25
C ASN A 189 -0.81 -12.37 -5.68
N PHE A 190 -1.10 -12.86 -4.47
CA PHE A 190 -0.27 -13.85 -3.78
C PHE A 190 -0.82 -15.28 -3.92
N GLU A 191 -1.95 -15.44 -4.62
CA GLU A 191 -2.74 -16.67 -4.60
C GLU A 191 -2.95 -17.12 -3.15
N ASP A 192 -2.73 -18.40 -2.86
CA ASP A 192 -2.88 -18.99 -1.53
C ASP A 192 -1.61 -18.91 -0.66
N PHE A 193 -0.53 -18.24 -1.11
CA PHE A 193 0.76 -18.25 -0.40
C PHE A 193 0.66 -17.75 1.03
N GLN A 194 0.08 -16.56 1.22
CA GLN A 194 -0.10 -15.96 2.55
C GLN A 194 -1.19 -16.69 3.33
N ALA A 195 -2.28 -17.06 2.66
CA ALA A 195 -3.39 -17.79 3.26
C ALA A 195 -2.96 -19.14 3.85
N ARG A 196 -2.05 -19.87 3.19
CA ARG A 196 -1.47 -21.12 3.71
C ARG A 196 -0.64 -20.90 4.97
N ARG A 197 0.14 -19.82 5.02
CA ARG A 197 1.03 -19.50 6.16
C ARG A 197 0.25 -18.96 7.36
N ALA A 198 -0.82 -18.20 7.12
CA ALA A 198 -1.71 -17.67 8.12
C ALA A 198 -2.97 -18.52 8.34
N ASN A 199 -3.05 -19.71 7.73
CA ASN A 199 -4.17 -20.65 7.84
C ASN A 199 -5.57 -20.04 7.58
N ILE A 200 -5.66 -19.12 6.63
CA ILE A 200 -6.90 -18.38 6.30
C ILE A 200 -7.68 -19.16 5.25
N ARG A 201 -8.84 -19.68 5.64
CA ARG A 201 -9.65 -20.54 4.77
C ARG A 201 -11.03 -19.96 4.58
N PHE A 202 -11.75 -20.44 3.57
CA PHE A 202 -13.17 -20.21 3.42
C PHE A 202 -13.89 -21.52 3.10
N ARG A 203 -15.20 -21.56 3.38
CA ARG A 203 -16.08 -22.64 2.96
C ARG A 203 -16.84 -22.22 1.69
N PRO A 204 -16.63 -22.88 0.54
CA PRO A 204 -17.29 -22.50 -0.71
C PRO A 204 -18.81 -22.70 -0.67
N ALA A 205 -19.27 -23.78 -0.06
CA ALA A 205 -20.69 -24.06 0.16
C ALA A 205 -20.91 -24.93 1.42
N PRO A 206 -22.13 -24.94 2.00
CA PRO A 206 -22.45 -25.80 3.13
C PRO A 206 -22.12 -27.27 2.86
N GLY A 207 -21.32 -27.88 3.73
CA GLY A 207 -20.88 -29.28 3.59
C GLY A 207 -19.65 -29.51 2.71
N GLU A 208 -19.16 -28.49 2.00
CA GLU A 208 -17.92 -28.60 1.24
C GLU A 208 -16.67 -28.45 2.11
N LYS A 209 -15.57 -29.05 1.63
CA LYS A 209 -14.27 -28.96 2.31
C LYS A 209 -13.75 -27.52 2.25
N PRO A 210 -13.28 -26.95 3.38
CA PRO A 210 -12.62 -25.65 3.37
C PRO A 210 -11.45 -25.57 2.40
N GLN A 211 -11.33 -24.45 1.73
CA GLN A 211 -10.25 -24.11 0.81
C GLN A 211 -9.52 -22.87 1.30
N PHE A 212 -8.27 -22.65 0.87
CA PHE A 212 -7.57 -21.40 1.17
C PHE A 212 -8.13 -20.28 0.30
N VAL A 213 -8.30 -19.10 0.89
CA VAL A 213 -8.59 -17.89 0.12
C VAL A 213 -7.38 -17.48 -0.69
N HIS A 214 -7.58 -16.68 -1.74
CA HIS A 214 -6.51 -15.90 -2.32
C HIS A 214 -6.40 -14.54 -1.65
N THR A 215 -5.17 -14.05 -1.51
CA THR A 215 -4.87 -12.75 -0.90
C THR A 215 -4.24 -11.82 -1.93
N LEU A 216 -4.63 -10.54 -1.86
CA LEU A 216 -4.09 -9.49 -2.71
C LEU A 216 -3.79 -8.27 -1.86
N ASN A 217 -2.76 -7.52 -2.25
CA ASN A 217 -2.55 -6.18 -1.73
C ASN A 217 -2.15 -5.20 -2.83
N GLY A 218 -2.31 -3.91 -2.54
CA GLY A 218 -1.88 -2.83 -3.40
C GLY A 218 -1.65 -1.58 -2.59
N SER A 219 -0.59 -0.84 -2.91
CA SER A 219 -0.45 0.50 -2.32
C SER A 219 -1.45 1.44 -3.01
N GLY A 220 -2.33 2.09 -2.25
CA GLY A 220 -3.31 3.02 -2.80
C GLY A 220 -3.13 4.46 -2.32
N THR A 221 -1.95 5.08 -2.19
CA THR A 221 -0.58 4.78 -2.67
C THR A 221 0.47 5.11 -1.58
N ALA A 222 1.77 4.96 -1.85
CA ALA A 222 2.82 5.39 -0.91
C ALA A 222 3.02 6.92 -0.94
N LEU A 223 2.89 7.58 0.22
CA LEU A 223 2.80 9.05 0.28
C LEU A 223 4.11 9.76 -0.06
N ALA A 224 5.26 9.19 0.28
CA ALA A 224 6.53 9.90 0.19
C ALA A 224 6.88 10.30 -1.26
N ARG A 225 6.74 9.36 -2.19
CA ARG A 225 6.94 9.59 -3.64
C ARG A 225 5.77 10.32 -4.28
N LEU A 226 4.53 10.08 -3.82
CA LEU A 226 3.35 10.83 -4.25
C LEU A 226 3.47 12.33 -3.95
N MET A 227 3.86 12.68 -2.72
CA MET A 227 4.07 14.07 -2.31
C MET A 227 5.17 14.73 -3.12
N ALA A 228 6.31 14.05 -3.32
CA ALA A 228 7.40 14.58 -4.14
C ALA A 228 6.91 14.89 -5.57
N ALA A 229 6.26 13.93 -6.21
CA ALA A 229 5.73 14.12 -7.56
C ALA A 229 4.65 15.21 -7.63
N LEU A 230 3.72 15.29 -6.66
CA LEU A 230 2.70 16.34 -6.62
C LEU A 230 3.33 17.72 -6.52
N LEU A 231 4.30 17.89 -5.62
CA LEU A 231 4.99 19.16 -5.43
C LEU A 231 5.79 19.55 -6.67
N GLU A 232 6.50 18.59 -7.29
CA GLU A 232 7.35 18.82 -8.46
C GLU A 232 6.54 19.13 -9.73
N ASN A 233 5.49 18.35 -10.01
CA ASN A 233 4.64 18.56 -11.19
C ASN A 233 3.71 19.76 -11.03
N GLY A 234 3.40 20.16 -9.79
CA GLY A 234 2.54 21.31 -9.49
C GLY A 234 3.26 22.67 -9.46
N GLN A 235 4.59 22.72 -9.63
CA GLN A 235 5.34 23.98 -9.53
C GLN A 235 4.92 24.99 -10.60
N THR A 236 4.81 26.25 -10.17
CA THR A 236 4.57 27.40 -11.05
C THR A 236 5.86 28.24 -11.21
N PRO A 237 5.98 29.08 -12.26
CA PRO A 237 7.11 30.00 -12.41
C PRO A 237 7.32 30.95 -11.22
N THR A 238 6.29 31.18 -10.41
CA THR A 238 6.35 32.03 -9.20
C THR A 238 6.79 31.27 -7.93
N GLY A 239 7.07 29.97 -8.03
CA GLY A 239 7.48 29.14 -6.89
C GLY A 239 6.35 28.61 -6.01
N LYS A 240 5.09 28.93 -6.31
CA LYS A 240 3.90 28.28 -5.71
C LYS A 240 3.70 26.89 -6.29
N VAL A 241 3.01 26.02 -5.55
CA VAL A 241 2.57 24.70 -6.04
C VAL A 241 1.06 24.73 -6.23
N ARG A 242 0.59 24.46 -7.46
CA ARG A 242 -0.83 24.27 -7.77
C ARG A 242 -1.31 22.94 -7.18
N LEU A 243 -2.42 22.99 -6.44
CA LEU A 243 -3.04 21.81 -5.85
C LEU A 243 -4.08 21.20 -6.80
N PRO A 244 -4.12 19.86 -6.92
CA PRO A 244 -5.23 19.17 -7.58
C PRO A 244 -6.58 19.55 -6.97
N GLU A 245 -7.62 19.64 -7.81
CA GLU A 245 -8.96 20.05 -7.36
C GLU A 245 -9.51 19.12 -6.28
N ALA A 246 -9.28 17.82 -6.42
CA ALA A 246 -9.68 16.79 -5.47
C ALA A 246 -9.13 17.00 -4.04
N LEU A 247 -8.01 17.72 -3.86
CA LEU A 247 -7.44 17.99 -2.55
C LEU A 247 -7.96 19.27 -1.89
N ARG A 248 -8.64 20.14 -2.64
CA ARG A 248 -9.13 21.42 -2.11
C ARG A 248 -10.08 21.26 -0.92
N PRO A 249 -11.03 20.30 -0.89
CA PRO A 249 -11.89 20.08 0.28
C PRO A 249 -11.09 19.77 1.55
N TYR A 250 -9.99 19.02 1.43
CA TYR A 250 -9.10 18.63 2.54
C TYR A 250 -8.12 19.75 2.95
N LEU A 251 -7.95 20.75 2.09
CA LEU A 251 -7.03 21.89 2.27
C LEU A 251 -7.78 23.22 2.43
N GLY A 252 -9.06 23.18 2.80
CA GLY A 252 -9.85 24.39 3.11
C GLY A 252 -10.06 25.30 1.89
N GLY A 253 -10.21 24.71 0.71
CA GLY A 253 -10.46 25.43 -0.54
C GLY A 253 -9.20 26.03 -1.19
N GLN A 254 -8.01 25.81 -0.64
CA GLN A 254 -6.77 26.37 -1.19
C GLN A 254 -6.45 25.80 -2.57
N GLU A 255 -6.18 26.67 -3.53
CA GLU A 255 -5.75 26.29 -4.88
C GLU A 255 -4.23 26.16 -5.03
N TYR A 256 -3.48 26.80 -4.14
CA TYR A 256 -2.02 26.83 -4.18
C TYR A 256 -1.42 26.68 -2.79
N LEU A 257 -0.33 25.92 -2.69
CA LEU A 257 0.57 25.99 -1.54
C LEU A 257 1.61 27.08 -1.76
N GLN A 258 1.89 27.81 -0.69
CA GLN A 258 3.03 28.73 -0.64
C GLN A 258 4.32 27.96 -0.32
N ARG A 259 5.45 28.58 -0.63
CA ARG A 259 6.77 28.04 -0.30
C ARG A 259 7.12 28.24 1.16
#